data_AF-A0A316MVF4-F1
#
_entry.id   AF-A0A316MVF4-F1
#
_cell.length_a   1.000
_cell.length_b   1.000
_cell.length_c   1.000
_cell.angle_alpha   90.00
_cell.angle_beta   90.00
_cell.angle_gamma   90.00
#
_symmetry.space_group_name_H-M   'P 1'
#
loop_
_entity.id
_entity.type
_entity.pdbx_description
1 polymer ?
#
loop_
_entity_poly.entity_id
_entity_poly.type
_entity_poly.pdbx_seq_one_letter_code
_entity_poly.pdbx_strand_id
1 'polypeptide(L)'
;MITKQLTDQIKQWLDTPPESRDLAAGARLLLQATRNRILYANITRNLKARAAALEYNLSKVHKQRLAKVTREQVSGMMVQVDRIAAAHGLANPAPANRSDFQKGKRADHDSLPPEIQQLWVDNGSIRLKMRDAHTRIRLISPRTSTCPDSDRFPLAKILIDLDKRYRENWNRYDHYVRGTPVEDTPLAVDPRTASRNAARLCNLLLGKYAVAPDASLKERITGAYAKVINPTPALTGKMKSAKLI
;
A
#
# COMPACT_ATOMS: atom_id res chain seq x y z
N MET A 1 9.08 -9.46 29.68
CA MET A 1 8.85 -8.26 30.52
C MET A 1 9.56 -6.98 30.04
N ILE A 2 10.23 -6.94 28.88
CA ILE A 2 11.08 -5.79 28.44
C ILE A 2 10.30 -4.73 27.61
N THR A 3 9.04 -5.00 27.20
CA THR A 3 8.25 -4.17 26.27
C THR A 3 7.71 -2.86 26.83
N LYS A 4 7.36 -2.81 28.13
CA LYS A 4 6.83 -1.60 28.76
C LYS A 4 7.93 -0.53 28.89
N GLN A 5 9.12 -0.93 29.33
CA GLN A 5 10.22 -0.02 29.63
C GLN A 5 10.59 0.92 28.46
N LEU A 6 10.76 0.43 27.23
CA LEU A 6 11.17 1.31 26.12
C LEU A 6 10.07 2.28 25.68
N THR A 7 8.81 1.83 25.66
CA THR A 7 7.68 2.71 25.29
C THR A 7 7.43 3.75 26.37
N ASP A 8 7.61 3.38 27.64
CA ASP A 8 7.52 4.28 28.79
C ASP A 8 8.68 5.28 28.81
N GLN A 9 9.91 4.87 28.47
CA GLN A 9 11.07 5.76 28.32
C GLN A 9 10.88 6.79 27.20
N ILE A 10 10.34 6.36 26.04
CA ILE A 10 10.00 7.28 24.94
C ILE A 10 8.93 8.27 25.41
N LYS A 11 7.91 7.78 26.14
CA LYS A 11 6.86 8.63 26.68
C LYS A 11 7.43 9.66 27.66
N GLN A 12 8.23 9.22 28.62
CA GLN A 12 8.87 10.07 29.61
C GLN A 12 9.72 11.17 28.96
N TRP A 13 10.47 10.84 27.91
CA TRP A 13 11.24 11.81 27.15
C TRP A 13 10.36 12.83 26.42
N LEU A 14 9.24 12.38 25.84
CA LEU A 14 8.28 13.26 25.16
C LEU A 14 7.54 14.19 26.15
N ASP A 15 7.21 13.69 27.34
CA ASP A 15 6.54 14.44 28.40
C ASP A 15 7.49 15.46 29.09
N THR A 16 8.80 15.29 28.96
CA THR A 16 9.80 16.24 29.47
C THR A 16 9.73 17.55 28.68
N PRO A 17 9.75 18.74 29.32
CA PRO A 17 9.73 20.03 28.62
C PRO A 17 10.91 20.17 27.63
N PRO A 18 10.72 20.80 26.45
CA PRO A 18 11.75 20.88 25.40
C PRO A 18 13.12 21.39 25.88
N GLU A 19 13.12 22.33 26.83
CA GLU A 19 14.33 22.98 27.34
C GLU A 19 15.15 22.07 28.26
N SER A 20 14.52 21.07 28.87
CA SER A 20 15.13 20.13 29.82
C SER A 20 15.39 18.75 29.22
N ARG A 21 15.14 18.56 27.92
CA ARG A 21 15.31 17.25 27.25
C ARG A 21 16.79 16.94 26.99
N ASP A 22 17.23 15.76 27.40
CA ASP A 22 18.48 15.18 26.92
C ASP A 22 18.30 14.69 25.47
N LEU A 23 18.75 15.50 24.51
CA LEU A 23 18.68 15.19 23.09
C LEU A 23 19.48 13.94 22.71
N ALA A 24 20.60 13.67 23.40
CA ALA A 24 21.44 12.50 23.13
C ALA A 24 20.77 11.22 23.63
N ALA A 25 20.10 11.24 24.78
CA ALA A 25 19.22 10.16 25.22
C ALA A 25 18.06 9.94 24.24
N GLY A 26 17.40 11.01 23.78
CA GLY A 26 16.33 10.91 22.79
C GLY A 26 16.79 10.25 21.48
N ALA A 27 17.96 10.65 20.95
CA ALA A 27 18.52 10.04 19.75
C ALA A 27 18.84 8.54 19.95
N ARG A 28 19.36 8.15 21.13
CA ARG A 28 19.60 6.74 21.48
C ARG A 28 18.29 5.94 21.55
N LEU A 29 17.24 6.49 22.16
CA LEU A 29 15.91 5.87 22.19
C LEU A 29 15.35 5.66 20.77
N LEU A 30 15.51 6.66 19.90
CA LEU A 30 15.07 6.56 18.51
C LEU A 30 15.83 5.47 17.74
N LEU A 31 17.16 5.38 17.93
CA LEU A 31 17.97 4.33 17.33
C LEU A 31 17.57 2.94 17.84
N GLN A 32 17.34 2.79 19.14
CA GLN A 32 16.91 1.53 19.72
C GLN A 32 15.53 1.11 19.17
N ALA A 33 14.62 2.07 19.03
CA ALA A 33 13.26 1.81 18.59
C ALA A 33 13.11 1.56 17.08
N THR A 34 13.98 2.13 16.25
CA THR A 34 13.88 2.06 14.77
C THR A 34 15.00 1.25 14.12
N ARG A 35 16.11 1.03 14.83
CA ARG A 35 17.39 0.47 14.32
C ARG A 35 17.95 1.22 13.11
N ASN A 36 17.46 2.43 12.83
CA ASN A 36 17.84 3.22 11.66
C ASN A 36 19.11 4.03 11.96
N ARG A 37 20.28 3.45 11.62
CA ARG A 37 21.59 4.07 11.84
C ARG A 37 21.80 5.36 11.04
N ILE A 38 21.21 5.44 9.84
CA ILE A 38 21.31 6.62 8.97
C ILE A 38 20.53 7.79 9.58
N LEU A 39 19.30 7.55 10.01
CA LEU A 39 18.48 8.55 10.70
C LEU A 39 19.16 9.04 11.99
N TYR A 40 19.71 8.11 12.78
CA TYR A 40 20.47 8.45 13.97
C TYR A 40 21.71 9.31 13.67
N ALA A 41 22.51 8.93 12.67
CA ALA A 41 23.68 9.71 12.24
C ALA A 41 23.29 11.12 11.77
N ASN A 42 22.20 11.24 11.00
CA ASN A 42 21.72 12.54 10.51
C ASN A 42 21.24 13.46 11.64
N ILE A 43 20.58 12.90 12.66
CA ILE A 43 20.11 13.67 13.83
C ILE A 43 21.30 14.08 14.71
N THR A 44 22.23 13.16 14.97
CA THR A 44 23.37 13.39 15.88
C THR A 44 24.41 14.36 15.32
N ARG A 45 24.48 14.55 14.00
CA ARG A 45 25.33 15.59 13.38
C ARG A 45 25.00 17.01 13.85
N ASN A 46 23.74 17.29 14.16
CA ASN A 46 23.32 18.58 14.70
C ASN A 46 22.07 18.41 15.58
N LEU A 47 22.26 17.94 16.81
CA LEU A 47 21.14 17.60 17.70
C LEU A 47 20.22 18.78 17.98
N LYS A 48 20.77 19.97 18.22
CA LYS A 48 19.98 21.15 18.57
C LYS A 48 19.06 21.56 17.40
N ALA A 49 19.62 21.71 16.19
CA ALA A 49 18.80 22.07 15.03
C ALA A 49 17.82 20.97 14.62
N ARG A 50 18.10 19.71 14.97
CA ARG A 50 17.25 18.55 14.65
C ARG A 50 16.33 18.14 15.80
N ALA A 51 16.24 18.90 16.89
CA ALA A 51 15.44 18.56 18.07
C ALA A 51 13.95 18.35 17.73
N ALA A 52 13.36 19.24 16.92
CA ALA A 52 11.98 19.10 16.46
C ALA A 52 11.77 17.84 15.59
N ALA A 53 12.73 17.50 14.73
CA ALA A 53 12.68 16.28 13.93
C ALA A 53 12.82 15.02 14.80
N LEU A 54 13.66 15.06 15.84
CA LEU A 54 13.80 13.99 16.81
C LEU A 54 12.49 13.76 17.56
N GLU A 55 11.87 14.83 18.08
CA GLU A 55 10.56 14.76 18.74
C GLU A 55 9.47 14.22 17.83
N TYR A 56 9.38 14.71 16.59
CA TYR A 56 8.41 14.21 15.61
C TYR A 56 8.55 12.70 15.39
N ASN A 57 9.79 12.22 15.20
CA ASN A 57 10.05 10.80 14.98
C ASN A 57 9.75 9.96 16.23
N LEU A 58 10.13 10.41 17.43
CA LEU A 58 9.83 9.72 18.68
C LEU A 58 8.32 9.70 18.97
N SER A 59 7.60 10.80 18.74
CA SER A 59 6.14 10.88 18.86
C SER A 59 5.45 9.91 17.90
N LYS A 60 5.92 9.85 16.65
CA LYS A 60 5.42 8.89 15.65
C LYS A 60 5.65 7.45 16.09
N VAL A 61 6.86 7.11 16.56
CA VAL A 61 7.20 5.79 17.08
C VAL A 61 6.34 5.44 18.29
N HIS A 62 6.13 6.38 19.22
CA HIS A 62 5.31 6.20 20.40
C HIS A 62 3.84 5.91 20.01
N LYS A 63 3.25 6.71 19.12
CA LYS A 63 1.89 6.50 18.60
C LYS A 63 1.72 5.14 17.94
N GLN A 64 2.70 4.73 17.13
CA GLN A 64 2.69 3.40 16.48
C GLN A 64 2.78 2.26 17.50
N ARG A 65 3.58 2.44 18.56
CA ARG A 65 3.71 1.45 19.64
C ARG A 65 2.50 1.38 20.55
N LEU A 66 1.78 2.49 20.72
CA LEU A 66 0.51 2.55 21.46
C LEU A 66 -0.68 2.00 20.66
N ALA A 67 -0.58 1.92 19.33
CA ALA A 67 -1.61 1.32 18.50
C ALA A 67 -1.74 -0.17 18.85
N LYS A 68 -2.62 -0.47 19.81
CA LYS A 68 -2.98 -1.83 20.17
C LYS A 68 -3.86 -2.40 19.07
N VAL A 69 -3.30 -3.27 18.24
CA VAL A 69 -4.13 -4.16 17.42
C VAL A 69 -4.67 -5.24 18.36
N THR A 70 -5.99 -5.37 18.47
CA THR A 70 -6.59 -6.37 19.37
C THR A 70 -6.45 -7.77 18.78
N ARG A 71 -6.49 -8.81 19.62
CA ARG A 71 -6.38 -10.19 19.15
C ARG A 71 -7.55 -10.54 18.22
N GLU A 72 -8.72 -9.97 18.46
CA GLU A 72 -9.92 -10.09 17.62
C GLU A 72 -9.72 -9.43 16.26
N GLN A 73 -9.11 -8.24 16.22
CA GLN A 73 -8.78 -7.56 14.96
C GLN A 73 -7.77 -8.37 14.13
N VAL A 74 -6.72 -8.90 14.75
CA VAL A 74 -5.74 -9.76 14.06
C VAL A 74 -6.43 -11.02 13.53
N SER A 75 -7.27 -11.67 14.35
CA SER A 75 -8.04 -12.85 13.94
C SER A 75 -8.93 -12.54 12.73
N GLY A 76 -9.67 -11.43 12.76
CA GLY A 76 -10.49 -10.98 11.64
C GLY A 76 -9.69 -10.69 10.38
N MET A 77 -8.49 -10.10 10.50
CA MET A 77 -7.59 -9.88 9.36
C MET A 77 -7.07 -11.19 8.78
N MET A 78 -6.72 -12.17 9.61
CA MET A 78 -6.26 -13.49 9.14
C MET A 78 -7.35 -14.21 8.33
N VAL A 79 -8.61 -14.15 8.76
CA VAL A 79 -9.74 -14.68 7.98
C VAL A 79 -9.86 -14.01 6.60
N GLN A 80 -9.59 -12.70 6.52
CA GLN A 80 -9.55 -12.00 5.22
C GLN A 80 -8.39 -12.47 4.36
N VAL A 81 -7.20 -12.67 4.94
CA VAL A 81 -6.03 -13.20 4.24
C VAL A 81 -6.32 -14.57 3.66
N ASP A 82 -6.92 -15.48 4.46
CA ASP A 82 -7.25 -16.83 4.01
C ASP A 82 -8.29 -16.81 2.87
N ARG A 83 -9.30 -15.95 2.98
CA ARG A 83 -10.28 -15.75 1.89
C ARG A 83 -9.63 -15.27 0.60
N ILE A 84 -8.70 -14.32 0.69
CA ILE A 84 -7.95 -13.81 -0.47
C ILE A 84 -7.07 -14.92 -1.06
N ALA A 85 -6.36 -15.67 -0.21
CA ALA A 85 -5.51 -16.77 -0.66
C ALA A 85 -6.30 -17.85 -1.39
N ALA A 86 -7.48 -18.22 -0.87
CA ALA A 86 -8.39 -19.15 -1.51
C ALA A 86 -8.94 -18.61 -2.84
N ALA A 87 -9.41 -17.35 -2.87
CA ALA A 87 -9.93 -16.72 -4.09
C ALA A 87 -8.90 -16.62 -5.22
N HIS A 88 -7.60 -16.54 -4.87
CA HIS A 88 -6.50 -16.52 -5.83
C HIS A 88 -5.85 -17.89 -6.05
N GLY A 89 -6.41 -18.97 -5.49
CA GLY A 89 -5.89 -20.33 -5.66
C GLY A 89 -4.47 -20.53 -5.14
N LEU A 90 -4.00 -19.69 -4.19
CA LEU A 90 -2.65 -19.79 -3.63
C LEU A 90 -2.44 -21.06 -2.79
N ALA A 91 -3.52 -21.70 -2.36
CA ALA A 91 -3.51 -22.99 -1.69
C ALA A 91 -3.33 -24.19 -2.65
N ASN A 92 -3.48 -23.97 -3.96
CA ASN A 92 -3.37 -25.04 -4.94
C ASN A 92 -1.89 -25.26 -5.30
N PRO A 93 -1.42 -26.52 -5.35
CA PRO A 93 -0.08 -26.80 -5.84
C PRO A 93 0.05 -26.32 -7.30
N ALA A 94 1.20 -25.72 -7.63
CA ALA A 94 1.45 -25.29 -9.01
C ALA A 94 1.43 -26.53 -9.93
N PRO A 95 0.80 -26.44 -11.12
CA PRO A 95 0.82 -27.53 -12.08
C PRO A 95 2.26 -27.87 -12.47
N ALA A 96 2.56 -29.16 -12.60
CA ALA A 96 3.90 -29.66 -12.90
C ALA A 96 4.43 -29.15 -14.27
N ASN A 97 3.53 -28.94 -15.22
CA ASN A 97 3.84 -28.41 -16.55
C ASN A 97 3.36 -26.97 -16.65
N ARG A 98 4.30 -26.04 -16.83
CA ARG A 98 3.98 -24.65 -17.10
C ARG A 98 3.91 -24.39 -18.60
N SER A 99 2.88 -23.67 -19.06
CA SER A 99 2.79 -23.25 -20.46
C SER A 99 3.87 -22.23 -20.82
N ASP A 100 4.19 -22.06 -22.10
CA ASP A 100 5.14 -21.02 -22.53
C ASP A 100 4.67 -19.61 -22.15
N PHE A 101 3.36 -19.38 -22.12
CA PHE A 101 2.76 -18.16 -21.60
C PHE A 101 3.08 -17.93 -20.10
N GLN A 102 3.19 -19.01 -19.31
CA GLN A 102 3.56 -18.94 -17.89
C GLN A 102 5.05 -18.69 -17.64
N LYS A 103 5.90 -18.63 -18.68
CA LYS A 103 7.28 -18.13 -18.56
C LYS A 103 7.31 -16.62 -18.27
N GLY A 104 6.20 -15.90 -18.50
CA GLY A 104 6.04 -14.50 -18.13
C GLY A 104 6.85 -13.52 -18.99
N LYS A 105 7.31 -13.92 -20.18
CA LYS A 105 7.89 -13.02 -21.18
C LYS A 105 6.98 -13.05 -22.41
N ARG A 106 6.62 -11.89 -22.94
CA ARG A 106 5.82 -11.75 -24.17
C ARG A 106 6.63 -12.23 -25.37
N ALA A 107 5.95 -12.79 -26.37
CA ALA A 107 6.58 -13.26 -27.61
C ALA A 107 7.22 -12.10 -28.40
N ASP A 108 6.64 -10.90 -28.33
CA ASP A 108 7.11 -9.70 -29.03
C ASP A 108 8.00 -8.78 -28.17
N HIS A 109 8.47 -9.25 -27.01
CA HIS A 109 9.21 -8.44 -26.03
C HIS A 109 10.36 -7.64 -26.63
N ASP A 110 11.19 -8.29 -27.44
CA ASP A 110 12.42 -7.68 -27.96
C ASP A 110 12.10 -6.56 -28.99
N SER A 111 10.84 -6.47 -29.44
CA SER A 111 10.33 -5.41 -30.33
C SER A 111 9.55 -4.31 -29.61
N LEU A 112 9.40 -4.39 -28.28
CA LEU A 112 8.70 -3.36 -27.49
C LEU A 112 9.59 -2.14 -27.26
N PRO A 113 9.01 -0.96 -26.94
CA PRO A 113 9.81 0.19 -26.51
C PRO A 113 10.67 -0.14 -25.28
N PRO A 114 11.87 0.46 -25.13
CA PRO A 114 12.76 0.21 -24.00
C PRO A 114 12.08 0.41 -22.64
N GLU A 115 11.20 1.40 -22.52
CA GLU A 115 10.44 1.68 -21.31
C GLU A 115 9.53 0.52 -20.89
N ILE A 116 8.90 -0.17 -21.86
CA ILE A 116 8.04 -1.32 -21.61
C ILE A 116 8.87 -2.57 -21.31
N GLN A 117 9.98 -2.76 -22.02
CA GLN A 117 10.93 -3.85 -21.72
C GLN A 117 11.47 -3.73 -20.29
N GLN A 118 11.77 -2.52 -19.84
CA GLN A 118 12.30 -2.26 -18.50
C GLN A 118 11.34 -2.69 -17.39
N LEU A 119 10.02 -2.61 -17.59
CA LEU A 119 9.03 -3.07 -16.60
C LEU A 119 9.21 -4.56 -16.24
N TRP A 120 9.58 -5.38 -17.23
CA TRP A 120 9.86 -6.81 -17.04
C TRP A 120 11.13 -7.02 -16.21
N VAL A 121 12.20 -6.28 -16.54
CA VAL A 121 13.49 -6.33 -15.81
C VAL A 121 13.32 -5.86 -14.36
N ASP A 122 12.63 -4.73 -14.17
CA ASP A 122 12.32 -4.16 -12.87
C ASP A 122 11.55 -5.15 -12.00
N ASN A 123 10.58 -5.87 -12.58
CA ASN A 123 9.81 -6.89 -11.85
C ASN A 123 10.65 -8.04 -11.32
N GLY A 124 11.74 -8.41 -12.01
CA GLY A 124 12.73 -9.35 -11.49
C GLY A 124 13.36 -8.84 -10.19
N SER A 125 13.79 -7.57 -10.19
CA SER A 125 14.39 -6.95 -9.01
C SER A 125 13.38 -6.71 -7.86
N ILE A 126 12.12 -6.39 -8.18
CA ILE A 126 11.03 -6.24 -7.20
C ILE A 126 10.76 -7.57 -6.49
N ARG A 127 10.70 -8.69 -7.23
CA ARG A 127 10.48 -10.02 -6.64
C ARG A 127 11.57 -10.38 -5.62
N LEU A 128 12.84 -10.07 -5.93
CA LEU A 128 13.95 -10.29 -5.00
C LEU A 128 13.76 -9.46 -3.72
N LYS A 129 13.44 -8.16 -3.85
CA LYS A 129 13.18 -7.27 -2.70
C LYS A 129 11.98 -7.74 -1.85
N MET A 130 10.92 -8.25 -2.48
CA MET A 130 9.77 -8.84 -1.77
C MET A 130 10.19 -10.07 -0.96
N ARG A 131 10.98 -10.97 -1.56
CA ARG A 131 11.50 -12.17 -0.87
C ARG A 131 12.38 -11.81 0.32
N ASP A 132 13.21 -10.77 0.18
CA ASP A 132 14.08 -10.30 1.25
C ASP A 132 13.28 -9.69 2.39
N ALA A 133 12.30 -8.83 2.08
CA ALA A 133 11.38 -8.28 3.08
C ALA A 133 10.61 -9.39 3.83
N HIS A 134 10.07 -10.36 3.09
CA HIS A 134 9.38 -11.51 3.67
C HIS A 134 10.30 -12.36 4.57
N THR A 135 11.53 -12.63 4.14
CA THR A 135 12.50 -13.36 4.96
C THR A 135 12.83 -12.63 6.25
N ARG A 136 13.02 -11.32 6.20
CA ARG A 136 13.24 -10.49 7.39
C ARG A 136 12.05 -10.52 8.35
N ILE A 137 10.82 -10.49 7.84
CA ILE A 137 9.60 -10.63 8.67
C ILE A 137 9.61 -11.96 9.44
N ARG A 138 9.97 -13.07 8.78
CA ARG A 138 10.02 -14.40 9.40
C ARG A 138 11.08 -14.52 10.50
N LEU A 139 12.20 -13.82 10.36
CA LEU A 139 13.28 -13.81 11.35
C LEU A 139 12.96 -12.96 12.60
N ILE A 140 11.94 -12.10 12.53
CA ILE A 140 11.47 -11.33 13.67
C ILE A 140 10.62 -12.23 14.56
N SER A 141 11.14 -12.55 15.73
CA SER A 141 10.48 -13.35 16.76
C SER A 141 10.51 -12.63 18.12
N PRO A 142 9.69 -13.02 19.09
CA PRO A 142 9.77 -12.50 20.45
C PRO A 142 11.14 -12.73 21.13
N ARG A 143 11.96 -13.66 20.61
CA ARG A 143 13.32 -13.93 21.10
C ARG A 143 14.37 -12.98 20.51
N THR A 144 14.16 -12.53 19.27
CA THR A 144 15.12 -11.71 18.51
C THR A 144 14.76 -10.23 18.49
N SER A 145 13.51 -9.88 18.79
CA SER A 145 13.01 -8.51 18.85
C SER A 145 12.20 -8.26 20.13
N THR A 146 12.44 -7.10 20.74
CA THR A 146 11.67 -6.62 21.88
C THR A 146 10.23 -6.26 21.49
N CYS A 147 9.96 -5.87 20.25
CA CYS A 147 8.62 -5.52 19.78
C CYS A 147 8.39 -6.08 18.36
N PRO A 148 8.07 -7.38 18.25
CA PRO A 148 7.97 -8.04 16.95
C PRO A 148 6.98 -7.37 16.00
N ASP A 149 5.85 -6.90 16.51
CA ASP A 149 4.79 -6.31 15.66
C ASP A 149 5.21 -4.95 15.09
N SER A 150 5.84 -4.11 15.91
CA SER A 150 6.39 -2.83 15.46
C SER A 150 7.53 -3.03 14.44
N ASP A 151 8.33 -4.07 14.58
CA ASP A 151 9.44 -4.35 13.67
C ASP A 151 8.96 -4.97 12.34
N ARG A 152 7.89 -5.78 12.38
CA ARG A 152 7.28 -6.38 11.18
C ARG A 152 6.50 -5.35 10.36
N PHE A 153 5.82 -4.42 11.01
CA PHE A 153 4.95 -3.44 10.35
C PHE A 153 5.60 -2.65 9.19
N PRO A 154 6.80 -2.05 9.33
CA PRO A 154 7.43 -1.35 8.21
C PRO A 154 7.79 -2.29 7.06
N LEU A 155 8.21 -3.52 7.34
CA LEU A 155 8.51 -4.52 6.30
C LEU A 155 7.23 -4.98 5.58
N ALA A 156 6.12 -5.14 6.30
CA ALA A 156 4.83 -5.46 5.72
C ALA A 156 4.34 -4.36 4.78
N LYS A 157 4.53 -3.08 5.14
CA LYS A 157 4.25 -1.95 4.24
C LYS A 157 5.09 -1.99 2.97
N ILE A 158 6.40 -2.20 3.11
CA ILE A 158 7.30 -2.36 1.96
C ILE A 158 6.82 -3.50 1.05
N LEU A 159 6.41 -4.64 1.63
CA LEU A 159 5.91 -5.77 0.85
C LEU A 159 4.64 -5.42 0.07
N ILE A 160 3.69 -4.69 0.69
CA ILE A 160 2.46 -4.23 0.03
C ILE A 160 2.80 -3.27 -1.12
N ASP A 161 3.70 -2.32 -0.91
CA ASP A 161 4.05 -1.33 -1.93
C ASP A 161 4.79 -1.98 -3.12
N LEU A 162 5.68 -2.94 -2.83
CA LEU A 162 6.36 -3.73 -3.85
C LEU A 162 5.40 -4.62 -4.64
N ASP A 163 4.45 -5.30 -3.97
CA ASP A 163 3.44 -6.14 -4.64
C ASP A 163 2.54 -5.31 -5.58
N LYS A 164 2.10 -4.13 -5.14
CA LYS A 164 1.33 -3.21 -5.99
C LYS A 164 2.10 -2.83 -7.25
N ARG A 165 3.36 -2.40 -7.09
CA ARG A 165 4.20 -2.02 -8.22
C ARG A 165 4.49 -3.20 -9.15
N TYR A 166 4.72 -4.38 -8.59
CA TYR A 166 4.91 -5.61 -9.36
C TYR A 166 3.70 -5.89 -10.27
N ARG A 167 2.48 -5.83 -9.72
CA ARG A 167 1.24 -6.04 -10.47
C ARG A 167 0.97 -4.95 -11.49
N GLU A 168 1.22 -3.68 -11.14
CA GLU A 168 1.06 -2.55 -12.04
C GLU A 168 2.00 -2.64 -13.25
N ASN A 169 3.26 -2.98 -13.01
CA ASN A 169 4.25 -3.22 -14.06
C ASN A 169 3.80 -4.34 -15.01
N TRP A 170 3.31 -5.47 -14.47
CA TRP A 170 2.79 -6.57 -15.31
C TRP A 170 1.56 -6.14 -16.09
N ASN A 171 0.63 -5.45 -15.46
CA ASN A 171 -0.58 -4.97 -16.13
C ASN A 171 -0.23 -4.07 -17.33
N ARG A 172 0.69 -3.12 -17.14
CA ARG A 172 1.14 -2.22 -18.21
C ARG A 172 1.94 -2.96 -19.27
N TYR A 173 2.81 -3.88 -18.87
CA TYR A 173 3.59 -4.71 -19.79
C TYR A 173 2.70 -5.63 -20.65
N ASP A 174 1.71 -6.29 -20.06
CA ASP A 174 0.85 -7.25 -20.74
C ASP A 174 -0.15 -6.57 -21.68
N HIS A 175 -0.64 -5.37 -21.32
CA HIS A 175 -1.66 -4.66 -22.10
C HIS A 175 -1.09 -3.56 -23.03
N TYR A 176 0.23 -3.39 -23.09
CA TYR A 176 0.84 -2.45 -24.02
C TYR A 176 0.59 -2.86 -25.48
N VAL A 177 0.00 -1.94 -26.24
CA VAL A 177 -0.27 -2.08 -27.68
C VAL A 177 0.78 -1.27 -28.46
N ARG A 178 1.39 -1.87 -29.48
CA ARG A 178 2.41 -1.17 -30.27
C ARG A 178 1.81 0.06 -30.95
N GLY A 179 2.49 1.19 -30.85
CA GLY A 179 2.05 2.45 -31.43
C GLY A 179 1.19 3.32 -30.50
N THR A 180 0.77 2.82 -29.34
CA THR A 180 0.18 3.68 -28.30
C THR A 180 1.28 4.33 -27.46
N PRO A 181 1.14 5.61 -27.08
CA PRO A 181 1.97 6.22 -26.05
C PRO A 181 1.94 5.37 -24.77
N VAL A 182 3.06 5.27 -24.07
CA VAL A 182 3.17 4.44 -22.86
C VAL A 182 2.19 4.90 -21.77
N GLU A 183 1.89 6.19 -21.70
CA GLU A 183 0.90 6.78 -20.79
C GLU A 183 -0.54 6.35 -21.06
N ASP A 184 -0.88 6.11 -22.33
CA ASP A 184 -2.22 5.75 -22.79
C ASP A 184 -2.45 4.23 -22.83
N THR A 185 -1.55 3.46 -22.22
CA THR A 185 -1.67 2.00 -22.19
C THR A 185 -2.98 1.61 -21.49
N PRO A 186 -3.88 0.84 -22.14
CA PRO A 186 -5.13 0.43 -21.52
C PRO A 186 -4.85 -0.55 -20.38
N LEU A 187 -4.97 -0.09 -19.14
CA LEU A 187 -4.74 -0.95 -17.97
C LEU A 187 -5.98 -1.79 -17.67
N ALA A 188 -5.79 -3.09 -17.43
CA ALA A 188 -6.84 -3.92 -16.85
C ALA A 188 -7.10 -3.47 -15.41
N VAL A 189 -8.37 -3.26 -15.07
CA VAL A 189 -8.78 -2.84 -13.72
C VAL A 189 -9.59 -3.96 -13.10
N ASP A 190 -9.32 -4.31 -11.85
CA ASP A 190 -10.11 -5.31 -11.14
C ASP A 190 -11.59 -4.88 -11.05
N PRO A 191 -12.56 -5.80 -11.06
CA PRO A 191 -13.99 -5.47 -11.09
C PRO A 191 -14.44 -4.53 -9.96
N ARG A 192 -13.82 -4.64 -8.77
CA ARG A 192 -14.16 -3.79 -7.63
C ARG A 192 -13.65 -2.37 -7.83
N THR A 193 -12.43 -2.20 -8.34
CA THR A 193 -11.89 -0.88 -8.69
C THR A 193 -12.64 -0.28 -9.88
N ALA A 194 -13.00 -1.08 -10.88
CA ALA A 194 -13.84 -0.65 -12.00
C ALA A 194 -15.20 -0.13 -11.52
N SER A 195 -15.89 -0.88 -10.65
CA SER A 195 -17.14 -0.45 -10.00
C SER A 195 -16.97 0.85 -9.21
N ARG A 196 -15.90 0.97 -8.42
CA ARG A 196 -15.61 2.21 -7.66
C ARG A 196 -15.35 3.40 -8.59
N ASN A 197 -14.61 3.21 -9.67
CA ASN A 197 -14.32 4.25 -10.64
C ASN A 197 -15.60 4.68 -11.38
N ALA A 198 -16.46 3.72 -11.71
CA ALA A 198 -17.77 3.98 -12.29
C ALA A 198 -18.65 4.80 -11.32
N ALA A 199 -18.70 4.45 -10.04
CA ALA A 199 -19.45 5.20 -9.02
C ALA A 199 -18.91 6.63 -8.83
N ARG A 200 -17.58 6.83 -8.90
CA ARG A 200 -16.97 8.17 -8.87
C ARG A 200 -17.35 8.98 -10.11
N LEU A 201 -17.29 8.36 -11.28
CA LEU A 201 -17.68 8.98 -12.54
C LEU A 201 -19.15 9.41 -12.50
N CYS A 202 -20.06 8.57 -12.00
CA CYS A 202 -21.47 8.94 -11.80
C CYS A 202 -21.58 10.20 -10.93
N ASN A 203 -20.92 10.24 -9.77
CA ASN A 203 -21.00 11.41 -8.88
C ASN A 203 -20.46 12.69 -9.54
N LEU A 204 -19.36 12.59 -10.29
CA LEU A 204 -18.77 13.72 -11.00
C LEU A 204 -19.70 14.23 -12.11
N LEU A 205 -20.24 13.33 -12.92
CA LEU A 205 -21.09 13.68 -14.05
C LEU A 205 -22.47 14.16 -13.60
N LEU A 206 -23.03 13.61 -12.52
CA LEU A 206 -24.29 14.09 -11.93
C LEU A 206 -24.19 15.57 -11.54
N GLY A 207 -23.04 16.01 -11.01
CA GLY A 207 -22.81 17.43 -10.71
C GLY A 207 -22.87 18.31 -11.97
N LYS A 208 -22.25 17.86 -13.07
CA LYS A 208 -22.30 18.59 -14.35
C LYS A 208 -23.70 18.58 -14.97
N TYR A 209 -24.37 17.44 -14.91
CA TYR A 209 -25.73 17.26 -15.45
C TYR A 209 -26.77 18.09 -14.71
N ALA A 210 -26.60 18.32 -13.40
CA ALA A 210 -27.48 19.20 -12.64
C ALA A 210 -27.41 20.67 -13.09
N VAL A 211 -26.25 21.11 -13.60
CA VAL A 211 -26.03 22.48 -14.08
C VAL A 211 -26.46 22.63 -15.55
N ALA A 212 -26.07 21.67 -16.39
CA ALA A 212 -26.38 21.66 -17.82
C ALA A 212 -26.80 20.25 -18.24
N PRO A 213 -28.11 19.94 -18.19
CA PRO A 213 -28.63 18.65 -18.63
C PRO A 213 -28.41 18.46 -20.13
N ASP A 214 -27.79 17.34 -20.48
CA ASP A 214 -27.49 17.00 -21.88
C ASP A 214 -27.69 15.48 -22.10
N ALA A 215 -28.12 15.12 -23.30
CA ALA A 215 -28.42 13.74 -23.67
C ALA A 215 -27.16 12.84 -23.64
N SER A 216 -26.01 13.35 -24.08
CA SER A 216 -24.73 12.62 -24.01
C SER A 216 -24.26 12.44 -22.58
N LEU A 217 -24.41 13.46 -21.72
CA LEU A 217 -24.15 13.32 -20.29
C LEU A 217 -25.06 12.28 -19.63
N LYS A 218 -26.36 12.28 -19.97
CA LYS A 218 -27.32 11.29 -19.46
C LYS A 218 -26.88 9.86 -19.79
N GLU A 219 -26.55 9.58 -21.06
CA GLU A 219 -26.10 8.25 -21.50
C GLU A 219 -24.81 7.81 -20.79
N ARG A 220 -23.85 8.73 -20.62
CA ARG A 220 -22.60 8.44 -19.90
C ARG A 220 -22.84 8.14 -18.42
N ILE A 221 -23.78 8.83 -17.78
CA ILE A 221 -24.13 8.61 -16.37
C ILE A 221 -24.82 7.26 -16.19
N THR A 222 -25.80 6.93 -17.04
CA THR A 222 -26.52 5.65 -16.96
C THR A 222 -25.60 4.48 -17.28
N GLY A 223 -24.75 4.60 -18.31
CA GLY A 223 -23.74 3.60 -18.66
C GLY A 223 -22.68 3.41 -17.58
N ALA A 224 -22.28 4.47 -16.87
CA ALA A 224 -21.41 4.35 -15.70
C ALA A 224 -22.15 3.67 -14.52
N TYR A 225 -23.41 4.04 -14.25
CA TYR A 225 -24.17 3.49 -13.15
C TYR A 225 -24.41 1.98 -13.31
N ALA A 226 -24.66 1.51 -14.52
CA ALA A 226 -24.80 0.07 -14.83
C ALA A 226 -23.55 -0.76 -14.50
N LYS A 227 -22.37 -0.14 -14.45
CA LYS A 227 -21.09 -0.79 -14.09
C LYS A 227 -20.82 -0.80 -12.58
N VAL A 228 -21.70 -0.20 -11.77
CA VAL A 228 -21.54 -0.16 -10.31
C VAL A 228 -22.10 -1.44 -9.68
N ILE A 229 -21.20 -2.24 -9.13
CA ILE A 229 -21.55 -3.41 -8.31
C ILE A 229 -22.05 -2.92 -6.95
N ASN A 230 -23.30 -3.27 -6.59
CA ASN A 230 -23.95 -2.91 -5.32
C ASN A 230 -23.94 -1.38 -5.03
N PRO A 231 -24.69 -0.58 -5.80
CA PRO A 231 -24.71 0.88 -5.62
C PRO A 231 -25.20 1.29 -4.24
N THR A 232 -24.54 2.28 -3.64
CA THR A 232 -24.92 2.77 -2.30
C THR A 232 -26.29 3.45 -2.33
N PRO A 233 -27.08 3.41 -1.23
CA PRO A 233 -28.37 4.09 -1.15
C PRO A 233 -28.28 5.58 -1.51
N ALA A 234 -27.18 6.24 -1.12
CA ALA A 234 -26.91 7.64 -1.45
C ALA A 234 -26.75 7.87 -2.96
N LEU A 235 -25.98 7.02 -3.66
CA LEU A 235 -25.80 7.14 -5.11
C LEU A 235 -27.12 6.87 -5.84
N THR A 236 -27.83 5.82 -5.43
CA THR A 236 -29.15 5.49 -5.97
C THR A 236 -30.16 6.62 -5.76
N GLY A 237 -30.15 7.26 -4.58
CA GLY A 237 -30.97 8.44 -4.31
C GLY A 237 -30.68 9.58 -5.27
N LYS A 238 -29.40 9.93 -5.49
CA LYS A 238 -29.01 10.98 -6.45
C LYS A 238 -29.46 10.67 -7.87
N MET A 239 -29.33 9.42 -8.30
CA MET A 239 -29.75 8.99 -9.65
C MET A 239 -31.27 9.13 -9.84
N LYS A 240 -32.06 8.78 -8.82
CA LYS A 240 -33.52 8.98 -8.80
C LYS A 240 -33.89 10.47 -8.83
N SER A 241 -33.24 11.30 -8.02
CA SER A 241 -33.46 12.76 -8.00
C SER A 241 -33.17 13.41 -9.35
N ALA A 242 -32.17 12.89 -10.08
CA ALA A 242 -31.83 13.34 -11.43
C ALA A 242 -32.75 12.77 -12.54
N LYS A 243 -33.74 11.92 -12.20
CA LYS A 243 -34.62 11.20 -13.12
C LYS A 243 -33.84 10.37 -14.16
N LEU A 244 -32.74 9.76 -13.73
CA LEU A 244 -31.87 8.95 -14.57
C LEU A 244 -32.06 7.44 -14.36
N ILE A 245 -32.80 7.07 -13.31
CA ILE A 245 -33.32 5.73 -13.01
C ILE A 245 -34.68 5.85 -12.33
#